data_AF-A0A196MTX0-F1
#
_entry.id   AF-A0A196MTX0-F1
#
_cell.length_a   1.000
_cell.length_b   1.000
_cell.length_c   1.000
_cell.angle_alpha   90.00
_cell.angle_beta   90.00
_cell.angle_gamma   90.00
#
_symmetry.space_group_name_H-M   'P 1'
#
loop_
_entity.id
_entity.type
_entity.pdbx_description
1 polymer ?
#
loop_
_entity_poly.entity_id
_entity_poly.type
_entity_poly.pdbx_seq_one_letter_code
_entity_poly.pdbx_strand_id
1 'polypeptide(L)'
;MSDHVLPSSTNPAVFISGSLSITALPEPVIERIGGIIERALPVLIGDARGADRAVQRFLSDRHIDVVMVYCSGDGPRNNLGKWSTRNIPSSGAKGTAAYHTPKDKAMAQDASCGFVIWDGRSRGSLANIHRLAARGCFIAIWLDPEERFITLRSDSDRGSFLKAHPCRNL
;
A
#
# COMPACT_ATOMS: atom_id res chain seq x y z
N MET A 1 -15.97 -15.47 -36.77
CA MET A 1 -16.21 -15.53 -35.31
C MET A 1 -14.90 -15.16 -34.67
N SER A 2 -14.70 -13.87 -34.41
CA SER A 2 -13.45 -13.35 -33.90
C SER A 2 -13.65 -13.08 -32.42
N ASP A 3 -12.96 -13.86 -31.60
CA ASP A 3 -12.91 -13.68 -30.16
C ASP A 3 -12.32 -12.29 -29.86
N HIS A 4 -13.15 -11.41 -29.32
CA HIS A 4 -12.68 -10.19 -28.68
C HIS A 4 -12.05 -10.56 -27.33
N VAL A 5 -10.76 -10.87 -27.35
CA VAL A 5 -9.93 -10.75 -26.16
C VAL A 5 -9.76 -9.27 -25.88
N LEU A 6 -10.48 -8.76 -24.88
CA LEU A 6 -10.26 -7.43 -24.33
C LEU A 6 -8.84 -7.35 -23.77
N PRO A 7 -8.01 -6.38 -24.17
CA PRO A 7 -6.71 -6.20 -23.55
C PRO A 7 -6.91 -5.73 -22.11
N SER A 8 -6.43 -6.50 -21.13
CA SER A 8 -6.34 -6.06 -19.73
C SER A 8 -5.21 -5.04 -19.61
N SER A 9 -5.45 -3.79 -20.00
CA SER A 9 -4.47 -2.72 -19.85
C SER A 9 -4.66 -1.99 -18.53
N THR A 10 -4.18 -2.56 -17.43
CA THR A 10 -3.79 -1.78 -16.26
C THR A 10 -2.34 -2.08 -15.98
N ASN A 11 -1.46 -1.10 -16.19
CA ASN A 11 -0.05 -1.20 -15.79
C ASN A 11 0.03 -1.72 -14.35
N PRO A 12 0.90 -2.70 -14.07
CA PRO A 12 0.98 -3.31 -12.74
C PRO A 12 1.41 -2.27 -11.70
N ALA A 13 0.47 -1.83 -10.87
CA ALA A 13 0.72 -0.83 -9.83
C ALA A 13 0.97 -1.51 -8.47
N VAL A 14 1.90 -0.96 -7.69
CA VAL A 14 2.26 -1.45 -6.36
C VAL A 14 1.62 -0.57 -5.29
N PHE A 15 0.77 -1.14 -4.45
CA PHE A 15 0.30 -0.45 -3.26
C PHE A 15 1.34 -0.56 -2.14
N ILE A 16 1.99 0.55 -1.82
CA ILE A 16 2.90 0.64 -0.66
C ILE A 16 2.15 1.27 0.51
N SER A 17 2.16 0.61 1.67
CA SER A 17 1.62 1.17 2.92
C SER A 17 2.46 0.73 4.11
N GLY A 18 2.26 1.36 5.27
CA GLY A 18 2.86 0.84 6.49
C GLY A 18 2.41 1.49 7.79
N SER A 19 3.04 1.04 8.87
CA SER A 19 2.71 1.47 10.23
C SER A 19 3.08 2.94 10.48
N LEU A 20 2.24 3.64 11.25
CA LEU A 20 2.50 5.03 11.67
C LEU A 20 3.75 5.16 12.56
N SER A 21 4.10 4.10 13.28
CA SER A 21 5.26 3.99 14.17
C SER A 21 6.60 3.94 13.42
N ILE A 22 6.59 3.47 12.17
CA ILE A 22 7.80 3.32 11.36
C ILE A 22 8.05 4.66 10.67
N THR A 23 9.09 5.38 11.08
CA THR A 23 9.40 6.73 10.57
C THR A 23 10.70 6.80 9.78
N ALA A 24 11.47 5.72 9.77
CA ALA A 24 12.66 5.51 8.95
C ALA A 24 12.51 4.15 8.23
N LEU A 25 13.06 4.05 7.01
CA LEU A 25 13.02 2.82 6.23
C LEU A 25 14.31 2.02 6.49
N PRO A 26 14.22 0.75 6.93
CA PRO A 26 15.38 -0.14 7.00
C PRO A 26 15.97 -0.40 5.61
N GLU A 27 17.27 -0.71 5.53
CA GLU A 27 17.96 -0.92 4.25
C GLU A 27 17.28 -1.99 3.37
N PRO A 28 16.83 -3.16 3.89
CA PRO A 28 16.13 -4.14 3.06
C PRO A 28 14.81 -3.60 2.46
N VAL A 29 14.15 -2.67 3.15
CA VAL A 29 12.95 -1.98 2.64
C VAL A 29 13.32 -1.00 1.53
N ILE A 30 14.41 -0.26 1.70
CA ILE A 30 14.97 0.64 0.68
C ILE A 30 15.31 -0.14 -0.59
N GLU A 31 16.05 -1.23 -0.48
CA GLU A 31 16.42 -2.10 -1.59
C GLU A 31 15.16 -2.64 -2.31
N ARG A 32 14.15 -3.05 -1.53
CA ARG A 32 12.89 -3.54 -2.09
C ARG A 32 12.14 -2.47 -2.88
N ILE A 33 12.13 -1.23 -2.41
CA ILE A 33 11.55 -0.09 -3.14
C ILE A 33 12.40 0.24 -4.38
N GLY A 34 13.73 0.14 -4.28
CA GLY A 34 14.65 0.28 -5.40
C GLY A 34 14.27 -0.63 -6.58
N GLY A 35 14.03 -1.92 -6.32
CA GLY A 35 13.57 -2.85 -7.35
C GLY A 35 12.19 -2.54 -7.96
N ILE A 36 11.31 -1.85 -7.23
CA ILE A 36 10.02 -1.35 -7.77
C ILE A 36 10.28 -0.20 -8.75
N ILE A 37 11.18 0.72 -8.37
CA ILE A 37 11.58 1.89 -9.17
C ILE A 37 12.28 1.45 -10.46
N GLU A 38 13.25 0.54 -10.37
CA GLU A 38 14.02 0.04 -11.53
C GLU A 38 13.12 -0.60 -12.60
N ARG A 39 12.02 -1.21 -12.17
CA ARG A 39 11.01 -1.81 -13.05
C ARG A 39 9.97 -0.81 -13.55
N ALA A 40 10.12 0.47 -13.21
CA ALA A 40 9.18 1.55 -13.53
C ALA A 40 7.72 1.23 -13.16
N LEU A 41 7.51 0.51 -12.06
CA LEU A 41 6.17 0.14 -11.61
C LEU A 41 5.51 1.36 -10.94
N PRO A 42 4.29 1.75 -11.34
CA PRO A 42 3.55 2.80 -10.66
C PRO A 42 3.35 2.51 -9.16
N VAL A 43 3.61 3.51 -8.31
CA VAL A 43 3.39 3.40 -6.86
C VAL A 43 2.07 4.06 -6.48
N LEU A 44 1.20 3.30 -5.79
CA LEU A 44 0.02 3.82 -5.11
C LEU A 44 0.36 3.95 -3.63
N ILE A 45 0.18 5.13 -3.04
CA ILE A 45 0.56 5.38 -1.65
C ILE A 45 -0.43 6.28 -0.94
N GLY A 46 -0.58 6.07 0.37
CA GLY A 46 -1.37 6.93 1.22
C GLY A 46 -0.65 8.23 1.59
N ASP A 47 -1.41 9.10 2.24
CA ASP A 47 -0.97 10.40 2.77
C ASP A 47 -0.78 10.36 4.31
N ALA A 48 -0.52 9.19 4.91
CA ALA A 48 -0.35 9.10 6.36
C ALA A 48 1.03 9.59 6.82
N ARG A 49 1.17 9.81 8.13
CA ARG A 49 2.50 9.94 8.76
C ARG A 49 3.17 8.57 8.80
N GLY A 50 4.37 8.48 9.37
CA GLY A 50 5.08 7.20 9.48
C GLY A 50 5.50 6.67 8.12
N ALA A 51 5.27 5.38 7.87
CA ALA A 51 5.84 4.67 6.73
C ALA A 51 5.46 5.31 5.40
N ASP A 52 4.20 5.73 5.22
CA ASP A 52 3.75 6.42 4.01
C ASP A 52 4.61 7.67 3.73
N ARG A 53 4.79 8.54 4.73
CA ARG A 53 5.61 9.76 4.59
C ARG A 53 7.09 9.42 4.37
N ALA A 54 7.61 8.37 5.00
CA ALA A 54 9.00 7.94 4.84
C ALA A 54 9.26 7.42 3.41
N VAL A 55 8.34 6.63 2.86
CA VAL A 55 8.38 6.19 1.46
C VAL A 55 8.21 7.36 0.50
N GLN A 56 7.26 8.27 0.76
CA GLN A 56 7.13 9.50 -0.04
C GLN A 56 8.45 10.30 -0.02
N ARG A 57 9.13 10.45 1.12
CA ARG A 57 10.43 11.12 1.17
C ARG A 57 11.44 10.43 0.28
N PHE A 58 11.59 9.11 0.43
CA PHE A 58 12.52 8.30 -0.35
C PHE A 58 12.31 8.42 -1.86
N LEU A 59 11.05 8.39 -2.32
CA LEU A 59 10.69 8.55 -3.73
C LEU A 59 10.92 9.97 -4.24
N SER A 60 10.55 10.98 -3.43
CA SER A 60 10.73 12.39 -3.78
C SER A 60 12.20 12.78 -3.90
N ASP A 61 13.06 12.30 -3.00
CA ASP A 61 14.50 12.59 -3.00
C ASP A 61 15.21 11.95 -4.22
N ARG A 62 14.55 10.98 -4.88
CA ARG A 62 15.02 10.31 -6.11
C ARG A 62 14.31 10.78 -7.37
N HIS A 63 13.47 11.82 -7.27
CA HIS A 63 12.71 12.37 -8.39
C HIS A 63 11.85 11.32 -9.13
N ILE A 64 11.22 10.40 -8.38
CA ILE A 64 10.33 9.41 -8.96
C ILE A 64 8.96 10.03 -9.22
N ASP A 65 8.54 10.07 -10.48
CA ASP A 65 7.28 10.74 -10.88
C ASP A 65 6.08 9.79 -10.99
N VAL A 66 6.32 8.48 -11.15
CA VAL A 66 5.25 7.49 -11.37
C VAL A 66 4.59 7.08 -10.04
N VAL A 67 4.02 8.06 -9.34
CA VAL A 67 3.40 7.91 -8.02
C VAL A 67 2.02 8.55 -8.03
N MET A 68 1.04 7.89 -7.39
CA MET A 68 -0.30 8.41 -7.15
C MET A 68 -0.59 8.41 -5.66
N VAL A 69 -0.88 9.59 -5.09
CA VAL A 69 -1.21 9.73 -3.67
C VAL A 69 -2.71 9.65 -3.46
N TYR A 70 -3.17 8.70 -2.65
CA TYR A 70 -4.57 8.60 -2.26
C TYR A 70 -4.80 9.30 -0.93
N CYS A 71 -5.86 10.11 -0.89
CA CYS A 71 -6.25 10.84 0.31
C CYS A 71 -7.77 10.84 0.49
N SER A 72 -8.20 11.10 1.72
CA SER A 72 -9.61 11.19 2.07
C SER A 72 -10.03 12.66 2.08
N GLY A 73 -11.18 12.96 1.47
CA GLY A 73 -11.74 14.32 1.44
C GLY A 73 -10.99 15.26 0.49
N ASP A 74 -10.82 16.52 0.88
CA ASP A 74 -10.46 17.60 -0.04
C ASP A 74 -8.97 17.65 -0.43
N GLY A 75 -8.09 16.92 0.28
CA GLY A 75 -6.67 16.87 -0.08
C GLY A 75 -5.81 16.01 0.85
N PRO A 76 -4.55 15.75 0.44
CA PRO A 76 -3.64 14.92 1.21
C PRO A 76 -3.08 15.66 2.43
N ARG A 77 -2.91 14.94 3.53
CA ARG A 77 -2.16 15.42 4.71
C ARG A 77 -0.68 15.60 4.40
N ASN A 78 -0.11 14.78 3.52
CA ASN A 78 1.20 14.98 2.94
C ASN A 78 1.31 14.43 1.52
N ASN A 79 2.04 15.17 0.68
CA ASN A 79 2.38 14.84 -0.70
C ASN A 79 3.75 15.47 -1.01
N LEU A 80 4.83 14.79 -0.60
CA LEU A 80 6.18 15.38 -0.59
C LEU A 80 6.73 15.64 -2.00
N GLY A 81 6.45 14.75 -2.96
CA GLY A 81 6.89 14.89 -4.34
C GLY A 81 5.93 15.68 -5.23
N LYS A 82 4.86 16.27 -4.67
CA LYS A 82 3.84 17.02 -5.44
C LYS A 82 3.22 16.21 -6.58
N TRP A 83 3.01 14.92 -6.34
CA TRP A 83 2.41 14.01 -7.32
C TRP A 83 0.92 14.25 -7.50
N SER A 84 0.35 13.65 -8.55
CA SER A 84 -1.09 13.55 -8.75
C SER A 84 -1.76 12.90 -7.53
N THR A 85 -2.96 13.40 -7.19
CA THR A 85 -3.75 12.89 -6.07
C THR A 85 -5.04 12.26 -6.55
N ARG A 86 -5.46 11.19 -5.86
CA ARG A 86 -6.82 10.64 -5.95
C ARG A 86 -7.54 10.86 -4.63
N ASN A 87 -8.47 11.79 -4.66
CA ASN A 87 -9.27 12.18 -3.50
C ASN A 87 -10.51 11.29 -3.42
N ILE A 88 -10.64 10.54 -2.34
CA ILE A 88 -11.78 9.65 -2.11
C ILE A 88 -12.70 10.29 -1.07
N PRO A 89 -13.98 10.55 -1.41
CA PRO A 89 -14.96 11.06 -0.46
C PRO A 89 -15.13 10.13 0.74
N SER A 90 -15.39 10.72 1.90
CA SER A 90 -15.68 9.97 3.11
C SER A 90 -16.64 10.73 4.02
N SER A 91 -17.64 10.03 4.54
CA SER A 91 -18.58 10.53 5.55
C SER A 91 -18.08 10.36 6.99
N GLY A 92 -17.00 9.60 7.22
CA GLY A 92 -16.42 9.43 8.56
C GLY A 92 -15.83 10.72 9.13
N ALA A 93 -15.76 10.85 10.46
CA ALA A 93 -15.10 11.99 11.09
C ALA A 93 -13.58 12.01 10.83
N LYS A 94 -13.00 13.16 10.47
CA LYS A 94 -11.56 13.30 10.20
C LYS A 94 -10.71 12.70 11.33
N GLY A 95 -9.70 11.92 10.97
CA GLY A 95 -8.81 11.24 11.92
C GLY A 95 -9.31 9.89 12.43
N THR A 96 -10.50 9.45 12.05
CA THR A 96 -11.01 8.11 12.38
C THR A 96 -10.70 7.08 11.30
N ALA A 97 -10.79 5.79 11.66
CA ALA A 97 -10.71 4.70 10.68
C ALA A 97 -11.80 4.83 9.60
N ALA A 98 -13.03 5.21 9.98
CA ALA A 98 -14.12 5.43 9.03
C ALA A 98 -13.79 6.51 7.98
N TYR A 99 -12.94 7.49 8.34
CA TYR A 99 -12.48 8.51 7.40
C TYR A 99 -11.43 7.99 6.41
N HIS A 100 -10.55 7.10 6.84
CA HIS A 100 -9.40 6.64 6.04
C HIS A 100 -9.66 5.32 5.28
N THR A 101 -10.54 4.46 5.78
CA THR A 101 -10.86 3.17 5.15
C THR A 101 -11.33 3.29 3.69
N PRO A 102 -12.18 4.26 3.28
CA PRO A 102 -12.63 4.35 1.89
C PRO A 102 -11.48 4.53 0.88
N LYS A 103 -10.51 5.41 1.18
CA LYS A 103 -9.33 5.57 0.31
C LYS A 103 -8.43 4.35 0.30
N ASP A 104 -8.29 3.65 1.44
CA ASP A 104 -7.44 2.46 1.55
C ASP A 104 -8.05 1.30 0.76
N LYS A 105 -9.39 1.18 0.76
CA LYS A 105 -10.14 0.25 -0.09
C LYS A 105 -9.95 0.59 -1.58
N ALA A 106 -10.01 1.87 -1.95
CA ALA A 106 -9.75 2.30 -3.33
C ALA A 106 -8.30 1.98 -3.77
N MET A 107 -7.29 2.37 -2.98
CA MET A 107 -5.89 2.00 -3.24
C MET A 107 -5.71 0.50 -3.42
N ALA A 108 -6.28 -0.27 -2.50
CA ALA A 108 -6.22 -1.71 -2.57
C ALA A 108 -6.88 -2.24 -3.82
N GLN A 109 -7.96 -1.62 -4.34
CA GLN A 109 -8.71 -1.99 -5.56
C GLN A 109 -8.00 -1.61 -6.87
N ASP A 110 -7.14 -0.60 -6.85
CA ASP A 110 -6.40 -0.17 -8.04
C ASP A 110 -5.02 -0.85 -8.16
N ALA A 111 -4.56 -1.54 -7.11
CA ALA A 111 -3.27 -2.22 -7.07
C ALA A 111 -3.23 -3.54 -7.87
N SER A 112 -2.05 -4.00 -8.27
CA SER A 112 -1.83 -5.37 -8.78
C SER A 112 -1.07 -6.22 -7.77
N CYS A 113 -0.24 -5.59 -6.93
CA CYS A 113 0.42 -6.21 -5.80
C CYS A 113 0.59 -5.21 -4.65
N GLY A 114 0.99 -5.71 -3.48
CA GLY A 114 1.21 -4.89 -2.29
C GLY A 114 2.59 -5.05 -1.68
N PHE A 115 3.09 -3.96 -1.10
CA PHE A 115 4.22 -3.97 -0.20
C PHE A 115 3.83 -3.27 1.11
N VAL A 116 3.79 -4.02 2.22
CA VAL A 116 3.35 -3.50 3.51
C VAL A 116 4.50 -3.52 4.51
N ILE A 117 4.84 -2.35 5.06
CA ILE A 117 5.90 -2.19 6.07
C ILE A 117 5.22 -2.18 7.45
N TRP A 118 5.34 -3.26 8.21
CA TRP A 118 4.48 -3.53 9.35
C TRP A 118 5.24 -3.79 10.64
N ASP A 119 4.82 -3.11 11.71
CA ASP A 119 5.36 -3.24 13.07
C ASP A 119 4.72 -4.38 13.89
N GLY A 120 3.99 -5.29 13.25
CA GLY A 120 3.25 -6.37 13.90
C GLY A 120 2.02 -5.91 14.71
N ARG A 121 1.76 -4.61 14.84
CA ARG A 121 0.74 -4.05 15.74
C ARG A 121 -0.29 -3.15 15.05
N SER A 122 0.13 -2.43 14.01
CA SER A 122 -0.74 -1.49 13.29
C SER A 122 -1.94 -2.22 12.69
N ARG A 123 -3.13 -1.91 13.20
CA ARG A 123 -4.41 -2.42 12.68
C ARG A 123 -4.67 -1.95 11.26
N GLY A 124 -4.25 -0.72 10.90
CA GLY A 124 -4.42 -0.18 9.56
C GLY A 124 -3.58 -0.94 8.52
N SER A 125 -2.32 -1.23 8.85
CA SER A 125 -1.43 -2.01 7.99
C SER A 125 -1.95 -3.45 7.83
N LEU A 126 -2.40 -4.07 8.93
CA LEU A 126 -3.02 -5.39 8.88
C LEU A 126 -4.30 -5.39 8.02
N ALA A 127 -5.14 -4.37 8.14
CA ALA A 127 -6.33 -4.22 7.31
C ALA A 127 -5.97 -4.07 5.82
N ASN A 128 -4.88 -3.38 5.47
CA ASN A 128 -4.40 -3.29 4.09
C ASN A 128 -3.91 -4.64 3.56
N ILE A 129 -3.21 -5.42 4.39
CA ILE A 129 -2.82 -6.81 4.04
C ILE A 129 -4.07 -7.65 3.75
N HIS A 130 -5.09 -7.57 4.60
CA HIS A 130 -6.37 -8.27 4.39
C HIS A 130 -7.08 -7.83 3.10
N ARG A 131 -7.13 -6.52 2.79
CA ARG A 131 -7.76 -6.00 1.56
C ARG A 131 -7.03 -6.49 0.31
N LEU A 132 -5.70 -6.43 0.30
CA LEU A 132 -4.88 -6.96 -0.78
C LEU A 132 -5.06 -8.48 -0.93
N ALA A 133 -5.14 -9.20 0.19
CA ALA A 133 -5.31 -10.66 0.18
C ALA A 133 -6.67 -11.06 -0.38
N ALA A 134 -7.73 -10.33 -0.06
CA ALA A 134 -9.07 -10.53 -0.62
C ALA A 134 -9.12 -10.33 -2.15
N ARG A 135 -8.18 -9.55 -2.71
CA ARG A 135 -8.01 -9.39 -4.16
C ARG A 135 -7.12 -10.44 -4.81
N GLY A 136 -6.61 -11.40 -4.04
CA GLY A 136 -5.68 -12.41 -4.55
C GLY A 136 -4.30 -11.85 -4.92
N CYS A 137 -3.98 -10.61 -4.50
CA CYS A 137 -2.70 -9.97 -4.84
C CYS A 137 -1.51 -10.75 -4.26
N PHE A 138 -0.37 -10.65 -4.96
CA PHE A 138 0.93 -10.89 -4.34
C PHE A 138 1.21 -9.80 -3.30
N ILE A 139 1.67 -10.18 -2.11
CA ILE A 139 1.96 -9.25 -1.01
C ILE A 139 3.34 -9.56 -0.46
N ALA A 140 4.22 -8.56 -0.46
CA ALA A 140 5.42 -8.56 0.36
C ALA A 140 5.14 -7.80 1.66
N ILE A 141 5.55 -8.34 2.79
CA ILE A 141 5.40 -7.71 4.10
C ILE A 141 6.79 -7.63 4.71
N TRP A 142 7.26 -6.43 5.04
CA TRP A 142 8.39 -6.27 5.95
C TRP A 142 7.84 -6.31 7.38
N LEU A 143 8.23 -7.32 8.17
CA LEU A 143 7.84 -7.42 9.56
C LEU A 143 8.97 -6.87 10.44
N ASP A 144 8.80 -5.63 10.89
CA ASP A 144 9.81 -4.85 11.58
C ASP A 144 10.38 -5.52 12.84
N PRO A 145 9.57 -6.11 13.75
CA PRO A 145 10.10 -6.74 14.96
C PRO A 145 10.95 -7.99 14.70
N GLU A 146 10.82 -8.60 13.52
CA GLU A 146 11.55 -9.81 13.13
C GLU A 146 12.59 -9.54 12.04
N GLU A 147 12.72 -8.28 11.60
CA GLU A 147 13.63 -7.82 10.53
C GLU A 147 13.66 -8.73 9.30
N ARG A 148 12.49 -9.19 8.86
CA ARG A 148 12.39 -10.12 7.73
C ARG A 148 11.18 -9.87 6.84
N PHE A 149 11.28 -10.41 5.63
CA PHE A 149 10.16 -10.45 4.69
C PHE A 149 9.26 -11.67 4.91
N ILE A 150 7.96 -11.45 4.83
CA ILE A 150 6.93 -12.46 4.63
C ILE A 150 6.31 -12.23 3.25
N THR A 151 6.20 -13.28 2.44
CA THR A 151 5.58 -13.19 1.12
C THR A 151 4.31 -14.02 1.05
N LEU A 152 3.21 -13.40 0.65
CA LEU A 152 1.93 -14.06 0.40
C LEU A 152 1.73 -14.14 -1.12
N ARG A 153 2.00 -15.32 -1.70
CA ARG A 153 2.01 -15.51 -3.16
C ARG A 153 0.87 -16.39 -3.66
N SER A 154 0.34 -17.25 -2.81
CA SER A 154 -0.78 -18.16 -3.10
C SER A 154 -1.96 -17.93 -2.15
N ASP A 155 -3.11 -18.52 -2.48
CA ASP A 155 -4.27 -18.52 -1.59
C ASP A 155 -3.98 -19.24 -0.26
N SER A 156 -3.10 -20.24 -0.29
CA SER A 156 -2.66 -20.95 0.92
C SER A 156 -1.85 -20.04 1.85
N ASP A 157 -0.90 -19.28 1.29
CA ASP A 157 -0.09 -18.33 2.08
C ASP A 157 -0.97 -17.25 2.70
N ARG A 158 -1.85 -16.65 1.87
CA ARG A 158 -2.82 -15.66 2.32
C ARG A 158 -3.70 -16.26 3.42
N GLY A 159 -4.35 -17.39 3.17
CA GLY A 159 -5.22 -18.05 4.14
C GLY A 159 -4.53 -18.34 5.47
N SER A 160 -3.29 -18.85 5.44
CA SER A 160 -2.50 -19.15 6.64
C SER A 160 -2.14 -17.87 7.40
N PHE A 161 -1.69 -16.83 6.69
CA PHE A 161 -1.34 -15.55 7.31
C PHE A 161 -2.54 -14.87 7.96
N LEU A 162 -3.70 -14.82 7.27
CA LEU A 162 -4.91 -14.17 7.79
C LEU A 162 -5.51 -14.92 8.98
N LYS A 163 -5.37 -16.25 9.06
CA LYS A 163 -5.75 -17.05 10.23
C LYS A 163 -4.87 -16.74 11.44
N ALA A 164 -3.56 -16.63 11.23
CA ALA A 164 -2.60 -16.27 12.29
C ALA A 164 -2.75 -14.81 12.76
N HIS A 165 -3.20 -13.92 11.86
CA HIS A 165 -3.35 -12.48 12.12
C HIS A 165 -4.78 -12.00 11.81
N PRO A 166 -5.77 -12.36 12.64
CA PRO A 166 -7.16 -12.00 12.40
C PRO A 166 -7.36 -10.49 12.51
N CYS A 167 -8.02 -9.89 11.53
CA CYS A 167 -8.40 -8.48 11.54
C CYS A 167 -9.89 -8.35 11.87
N ARG A 168 -10.21 -7.69 12.98
CA ARG A 168 -11.60 -7.37 13.34
C ARG A 168 -11.95 -6.00 12.73
N ASN A 169 -12.95 -5.98 11.84
CA ASN A 169 -13.55 -4.80 11.19
C ASN A 169 -12.79 -4.22 9.97
N LEU A 170 -13.09 -4.70 8.76
CA LEU A 170 -12.49 -4.28 7.48
C LEU A 170 -13.14 -3.08 6.76
#